data_AF-A0A817F672-F1
#
_entry.id   AF-A0A817F672-F1
#
_cell.length_a   1.000
_cell.length_b   1.000
_cell.length_c   1.000
_cell.angle_alpha   90.00
_cell.angle_beta   90.00
_cell.angle_gamma   90.00
#
_symmetry.space_group_name_H-M   'P 1'
#
loop_
_entity.id
_entity.type
_entity.pdbx_description
1 polymer ?
#
loop_
_entity_poly.entity_id
_entity_poly.type
_entity_poly.pdbx_seq_one_letter_code
_entity_poly.pdbx_strand_id
1 'polypeptide(L)'
;MQGSYFGKAPFLIDPVTAIKAMTAGILLRKKLVLLHISLRIPIRVVFQRLLNWLDWPVFLIFFGGLDQSIECESVDRTSITIPDIQFSLIHQLEKVVRSSIHVVIMSGSGLDLTYIRDSPQFGSLIWIGYVGQSDGLAITNVVFGQYNPGGRLPITMYSVFYVDDVSMFDMQMISSSTNSDRTYKYYTGKAVYEFGSGLSYTTFLY
;
A
#
# COMPACT_ATOMS: atom_id res chain seq x y z
N MET A 1 -4.07 4.40 10.33
CA MET A 1 -3.18 5.44 10.90
C MET A 1 -2.52 5.01 12.21
N GLN A 2 -3.26 4.78 13.32
CA GLN A 2 -2.64 4.51 14.63
C GLN A 2 -2.30 3.03 14.94
N GLY A 3 -2.77 2.07 14.13
CA GLY A 3 -2.59 0.64 14.45
C GLY A 3 -3.39 0.21 15.67
N SER A 4 -2.82 -0.66 16.51
CA SER A 4 -3.38 -1.11 17.79
C SER A 4 -2.67 -0.45 18.99
N TYR A 5 -3.17 -0.69 20.21
CA TYR A 5 -2.53 -0.25 21.46
C TYR A 5 -2.21 1.25 21.56
N PHE A 6 -3.03 2.11 20.95
CA PHE A 6 -2.80 3.56 20.94
C PHE A 6 -3.60 4.30 22.02
N GLY A 7 -3.00 5.37 22.56
CA GLY A 7 -3.69 6.35 23.38
C GLY A 7 -4.40 7.43 22.54
N LYS A 8 -5.12 8.34 23.20
CA LYS A 8 -5.76 9.48 22.54
C LYS A 8 -4.70 10.39 21.91
N ALA A 9 -4.66 10.44 20.58
CA ALA A 9 -3.75 11.34 19.88
C ALA A 9 -4.21 12.80 20.04
N PRO A 10 -3.26 13.77 20.11
CA PRO A 10 -3.60 15.19 20.15
C PRO A 10 -4.24 15.69 18.86
N PHE A 11 -3.91 15.05 17.73
CA PHE A 11 -4.49 15.28 16.41
C PHE A 11 -4.31 14.02 15.56
N LEU A 12 -5.05 13.92 14.45
CA LEU A 12 -4.84 12.92 13.40
C LEU A 12 -4.99 13.61 12.06
N ILE A 13 -3.92 13.65 11.27
CA ILE A 13 -3.96 14.23 9.93
C ILE A 13 -3.98 13.08 8.93
N ASP A 14 -5.12 12.91 8.28
CA ASP A 14 -5.26 11.91 7.22
C ASP A 14 -4.65 12.40 5.89
N PRO A 15 -4.30 11.49 4.97
CA PRO A 15 -3.68 11.84 3.69
C PRO A 15 -4.54 12.76 2.82
N VAL A 16 -5.86 12.62 2.86
CA VAL A 16 -6.80 13.46 2.09
C VAL A 16 -6.69 14.91 2.57
N THR A 17 -6.70 15.12 3.88
CA THR A 17 -6.58 16.45 4.49
C THR A 17 -5.23 17.09 4.19
N ALA A 18 -4.13 16.34 4.30
CA ALA A 18 -2.79 16.85 4.02
C ALA A 18 -2.60 17.25 2.53
N ILE A 19 -3.04 16.40 1.60
CA ILE A 19 -2.94 16.71 0.16
C ILE A 19 -3.77 17.95 -0.18
N LYS A 20 -4.99 18.08 0.36
CA LYS A 20 -5.82 19.28 0.17
C LYS A 20 -5.12 20.54 0.68
N ALA A 21 -4.53 20.49 1.87
CA ALA A 21 -3.80 21.62 2.44
C ALA A 21 -2.61 22.03 1.56
N MET A 22 -1.82 21.06 1.10
CA MET A 22 -0.64 21.32 0.26
C MET A 22 -1.01 21.84 -1.14
N THR A 23 -2.15 21.42 -1.69
CA THR A 23 -2.60 21.81 -3.03
C THR A 23 -3.47 23.06 -3.07
N ALA A 24 -3.89 23.60 -1.92
CA ALA A 24 -4.81 24.74 -1.81
C ALA A 24 -4.30 26.05 -2.48
N GLY A 25 -2.99 26.21 -2.64
CA GLY A 25 -2.37 27.38 -3.30
C GLY A 25 -1.95 27.15 -4.75
N ILE A 26 -1.99 25.91 -5.24
CA ILE A 26 -1.72 25.60 -6.64
C ILE A 26 -3.03 25.87 -7.38
N LEU A 27 -3.00 26.74 -8.39
CA LEU A 27 -4.11 27.07 -9.30
C LEU A 27 -4.51 25.83 -10.10
N LEU A 28 -5.08 24.84 -9.43
CA LEU A 28 -5.56 23.61 -10.03
C LEU A 28 -6.92 23.93 -10.65
N ARG A 29 -6.89 24.28 -11.94
CA ARG A 29 -7.97 23.85 -12.86
C ARG A 29 -8.05 22.31 -12.93
N LYS A 30 -7.17 21.57 -12.23
CA LYS A 30 -7.21 20.12 -12.05
C LYS A 30 -8.13 19.79 -10.87
N LYS A 31 -9.22 19.06 -11.12
CA LYS A 31 -10.04 18.52 -10.04
C LYS A 31 -9.20 17.50 -9.26
N LEU A 32 -8.69 17.88 -8.09
CA LEU A 32 -8.15 16.93 -7.12
C LEU A 32 -9.33 16.12 -6.59
N VAL A 33 -9.33 14.83 -6.89
CA VAL A 33 -10.41 13.93 -6.54
C VAL A 33 -9.85 12.90 -5.59
N LEU A 34 -10.20 13.08 -4.33
CA LEU A 34 -9.89 12.12 -3.28
C LEU A 34 -11.13 11.24 -3.09
N LEU A 35 -11.04 10.03 -3.61
CA LEU A 35 -12.05 9.00 -3.44
C LEU A 35 -11.67 8.14 -2.25
N HIS A 36 -12.23 8.48 -1.08
CA HIS A 36 -12.18 7.61 0.09
C HIS A 36 -13.22 6.50 -0.12
N ILE A 37 -12.76 5.29 -0.43
CA ILE A 37 -13.63 4.12 -0.60
C ILE A 37 -13.83 3.52 0.79
N SER A 38 -14.85 4.03 1.48
CA SER A 38 -15.46 3.27 2.57
C SER A 38 -16.30 2.15 1.95
N LEU A 39 -16.30 0.95 2.56
CA LEU A 39 -17.07 -0.24 2.16
C LEU A 39 -18.59 0.00 1.96
N ARG A 40 -19.08 1.20 2.27
CA ARG A 40 -20.49 1.61 2.16
C ARG A 40 -20.90 2.14 0.79
N ILE A 41 -19.96 2.51 -0.10
CA ILE A 41 -20.29 3.04 -1.43
C ILE A 41 -20.11 1.94 -2.48
N PRO A 42 -21.12 1.63 -3.31
CA PRO A 42 -20.97 0.64 -4.37
C PRO A 42 -19.86 1.04 -5.35
N ILE A 43 -18.96 0.11 -5.64
CA ILE A 43 -17.80 0.34 -6.51
C ILE A 43 -18.18 0.89 -7.90
N ARG A 44 -19.35 0.50 -8.41
CA ARG A 44 -19.90 1.00 -9.68
C ARG A 44 -20.13 2.51 -9.67
N VAL A 45 -20.59 3.07 -8.56
CA VAL A 45 -20.85 4.52 -8.42
C VAL A 45 -19.53 5.29 -8.39
N VAL A 46 -18.52 4.75 -7.69
CA VAL A 46 -17.17 5.30 -7.64
C VAL A 46 -16.56 5.32 -9.04
N PHE A 47 -16.62 4.18 -9.73
CA PHE A 47 -16.05 4.02 -11.07
C PHE A 47 -16.72 4.95 -12.09
N GLN A 48 -18.05 5.06 -12.08
CA GLN A 48 -18.77 5.94 -13.00
C GLN A 48 -18.39 7.42 -12.82
N ARG A 49 -18.18 7.87 -11.57
CA ARG A 49 -17.70 9.22 -11.29
C ARG A 49 -16.29 9.46 -11.81
N LEU A 50 -15.44 8.45 -11.71
CA LEU A 50 -14.05 8.52 -12.14
C LEU A 50 -13.94 8.57 -13.67
N LEU A 51 -14.74 7.76 -14.38
CA LEU A 51 -14.83 7.76 -15.85
C LEU A 51 -15.09 9.14 -16.44
N ASN A 52 -16.01 9.92 -15.84
CA ASN A 52 -16.36 11.25 -16.32
C ASN A 52 -15.18 12.25 -16.28
N TRP A 53 -14.09 11.92 -15.59
CA TRP A 53 -12.99 12.82 -15.27
C TRP A 53 -11.66 12.42 -15.92
N LEU A 54 -11.60 11.29 -16.61
CA LEU A 54 -10.38 10.74 -17.22
C LEU A 54 -9.96 11.44 -18.53
N ASP A 55 -10.78 12.34 -19.08
CA ASP A 55 -10.45 13.12 -20.28
C ASP A 55 -9.35 14.20 -20.05
N TRP A 56 -8.92 14.42 -18.80
CA TRP A 56 -7.90 15.40 -18.42
C TRP A 56 -6.63 14.72 -17.89
N PRO A 57 -5.45 15.38 -17.90
CA PRO A 57 -4.25 14.81 -17.29
C PRO A 57 -4.46 14.63 -15.77
N VAL A 58 -4.71 13.39 -15.36
CA VAL A 58 -4.93 13.01 -13.96
C VAL A 58 -3.63 12.48 -13.37
N PHE A 59 -3.21 13.03 -12.23
CA PHE A 59 -2.25 12.40 -11.35
C PHE A 59 -3.03 11.58 -10.33
N LEU A 60 -2.97 10.26 -10.42
CA LEU A 60 -3.77 9.36 -9.58
C LEU A 60 -2.92 8.74 -8.48
N ILE A 61 -3.35 8.94 -7.23
CA ILE A 61 -2.79 8.25 -6.08
C ILE A 61 -3.90 7.36 -5.48
N PHE A 62 -3.65 6.06 -5.43
CA PHE A 62 -4.49 5.09 -4.74
C PHE A 62 -3.96 4.86 -3.32
N PHE A 63 -4.82 5.03 -2.33
CA PHE A 63 -4.54 4.69 -0.93
C PHE A 63 -5.32 3.43 -0.57
N GLY A 64 -4.62 2.39 -0.13
CA GLY A 64 -5.25 1.11 0.23
C GLY A 64 -4.37 0.27 1.15
N GLY A 65 -4.62 -1.03 1.16
CA GLY A 65 -3.98 -2.00 2.04
C GLY A 65 -4.95 -2.51 3.11
N LEU A 66 -4.44 -2.67 4.32
CA LEU A 66 -5.12 -3.29 5.46
C LEU A 66 -5.33 -2.31 6.62
N ASP A 67 -6.22 -2.68 7.51
CA ASP A 67 -6.43 -2.05 8.80
C ASP A 67 -6.70 -3.09 9.90
N GLN A 68 -7.01 -2.61 11.10
CA GLN A 68 -7.32 -3.45 12.27
C GLN A 68 -8.63 -4.27 12.13
N SER A 69 -9.42 -4.08 11.07
CA SER A 69 -10.54 -4.98 10.79
C SER A 69 -10.10 -6.29 10.14
N ILE A 70 -8.86 -6.35 9.62
CA ILE A 70 -8.29 -7.52 8.94
C ILE A 70 -7.13 -8.12 9.73
N GLU A 71 -6.28 -7.28 10.32
CA GLU A 71 -5.12 -7.70 11.11
C GLU A 71 -5.16 -7.05 12.50
N CYS A 72 -5.61 -7.79 13.50
CA CYS A 72 -5.64 -7.31 14.88
C CYS A 72 -5.36 -8.43 15.88
N GLU A 73 -5.26 -8.05 17.15
CA GLU A 73 -5.04 -9.01 18.22
C GLU A 73 -6.14 -10.08 18.23
N SER A 74 -5.72 -11.34 18.39
CA SER A 74 -6.59 -12.53 18.35
C SER A 74 -7.24 -12.82 16.99
N VAL A 75 -6.86 -12.10 15.93
CA VAL A 75 -7.36 -12.32 14.57
C VAL A 75 -6.19 -12.33 13.58
N ASP A 76 -5.72 -13.54 13.30
CA ASP A 76 -4.75 -13.74 12.23
C ASP A 76 -5.43 -13.71 10.86
N ARG A 77 -4.66 -13.31 9.85
CA ARG A 77 -5.10 -13.34 8.45
C ARG A 77 -4.97 -14.75 7.90
N THR A 78 -5.91 -15.12 7.04
CA THR A 78 -5.86 -16.35 6.24
C THR A 78 -5.26 -16.14 4.85
N SER A 79 -5.07 -14.89 4.43
CA SER A 79 -4.45 -14.51 3.15
C SER A 79 -3.55 -13.30 3.34
N ILE A 80 -2.51 -13.22 2.51
CA ILE A 80 -1.59 -12.09 2.45
C ILE A 80 -1.83 -11.20 1.23
N THR A 81 -3.03 -11.22 0.67
CA THR A 81 -3.42 -10.33 -0.44
C THR A 81 -4.10 -9.05 0.05
N ILE A 82 -4.21 -8.04 -0.81
CA ILE A 82 -5.09 -6.90 -0.55
C ILE A 82 -6.57 -7.34 -0.68
N PRO A 83 -7.52 -6.67 0.01
CA PRO A 83 -8.93 -7.04 -0.08
C PRO A 83 -9.46 -7.02 -1.52
N ASP A 84 -10.31 -7.99 -1.87
CA ASP A 84 -10.83 -8.20 -3.23
C ASP A 84 -11.49 -6.96 -3.84
N ILE A 85 -12.16 -6.15 -3.02
CA ILE A 85 -12.81 -4.90 -3.45
C ILE A 85 -11.76 -3.89 -3.92
N GLN A 86 -10.62 -3.80 -3.22
CA GLN A 86 -9.52 -2.92 -3.61
C GLN A 86 -8.82 -3.45 -4.85
N PHE A 87 -8.59 -4.76 -4.94
CA PHE A 87 -8.02 -5.39 -6.13
C PHE A 87 -8.90 -5.13 -7.36
N SER A 88 -10.21 -5.36 -7.24
CA SER A 88 -11.20 -5.12 -8.31
C SER A 88 -11.22 -3.66 -8.76
N LEU A 89 -11.09 -2.71 -7.84
CA LEU A 89 -11.00 -1.29 -8.17
C LEU A 89 -9.73 -1.00 -8.96
N ILE A 90 -8.58 -1.41 -8.45
CA ILE A 90 -7.28 -1.16 -9.09
C ILE A 90 -7.26 -1.75 -10.50
N HIS A 91 -7.78 -2.96 -10.67
CA HIS A 91 -7.90 -3.60 -11.98
C HIS A 91 -8.83 -2.84 -12.94
N GLN A 92 -9.91 -2.25 -12.43
CA GLN A 92 -10.78 -1.40 -13.24
C GLN A 92 -10.11 -0.06 -13.59
N LEU A 93 -9.36 0.54 -12.65
CA LEU A 93 -8.62 1.78 -12.86
C LEU A 93 -7.55 1.61 -13.95
N GLU A 94 -6.82 0.49 -13.94
CA GLU A 94 -5.82 0.18 -14.96
C GLU A 94 -6.40 0.17 -16.38
N LYS A 95 -7.66 -0.24 -16.56
CA LYS A 95 -8.31 -0.29 -17.88
C LYS A 95 -8.68 1.09 -18.43
N VAL A 96 -8.82 2.09 -17.56
CA VAL A 96 -9.41 3.39 -17.93
C VAL A 96 -8.43 4.55 -17.78
N VAL A 97 -7.53 4.47 -16.81
CA VAL A 97 -6.53 5.51 -16.53
C VAL A 97 -5.42 5.39 -17.56
N ARG A 98 -5.13 6.49 -18.26
CA ARG A 98 -4.05 6.53 -19.27
C ARG A 98 -2.69 6.94 -18.70
N SER A 99 -2.68 7.58 -17.53
CA SER A 99 -1.49 7.99 -16.80
C SER A 99 -1.05 6.96 -15.76
N SER A 100 0.20 7.03 -15.33
CA SER A 100 0.71 6.16 -14.27
C SER A 100 -0.11 6.28 -12.98
N ILE A 101 -0.40 5.14 -12.37
CA ILE A 101 -1.09 5.04 -11.08
C ILE A 101 -0.03 4.93 -9.99
N HIS A 102 -0.12 5.78 -8.97
CA HIS A 102 0.77 5.74 -7.82
C HIS A 102 0.04 5.09 -6.65
N VAL A 103 0.65 4.11 -5.99
CA VAL A 103 -0.01 3.29 -4.96
C VAL A 103 0.67 3.54 -3.62
N VAL A 104 -0.14 3.85 -2.60
CA VAL A 104 0.27 3.92 -1.20
C VAL A 104 -0.47 2.81 -0.44
N ILE A 105 0.30 1.86 0.10
CA ILE A 105 -0.20 0.70 0.83
C ILE A 105 0.10 0.85 2.33
N MET A 106 -0.96 0.88 3.12
CA MET A 106 -0.93 0.84 4.58
C MET A 106 -1.13 -0.62 5.02
N SER A 107 -0.19 -1.19 5.75
CA SER A 107 -0.35 -2.50 6.39
C SER A 107 0.72 -2.68 7.46
N GLY A 108 0.42 -3.35 8.57
CA GLY A 108 1.43 -3.75 9.54
C GLY A 108 2.27 -4.94 9.06
N SER A 109 1.69 -5.76 8.20
CA SER A 109 2.25 -7.02 7.72
C SER A 109 2.52 -7.02 6.21
N GLY A 110 3.21 -8.07 5.73
CA GLY A 110 3.55 -8.25 4.33
C GLY A 110 2.30 -8.54 3.48
N LEU A 111 2.34 -8.03 2.25
CA LEU A 111 1.30 -8.25 1.25
C LEU A 111 1.92 -8.76 -0.05
N ASP A 112 1.21 -9.64 -0.75
CA ASP A 112 1.53 -9.97 -2.13
C ASP A 112 1.11 -8.80 -3.02
N LEU A 113 2.12 -8.06 -3.49
CA LEU A 113 1.98 -6.91 -4.38
C LEU A 113 2.53 -7.21 -5.78
N THR A 114 2.66 -8.49 -6.15
CA THR A 114 3.17 -8.95 -7.45
C THR A 114 2.43 -8.29 -8.61
N TYR A 115 1.10 -8.21 -8.52
CA TYR A 115 0.26 -7.56 -9.53
C TYR A 115 0.62 -6.08 -9.77
N ILE A 116 0.90 -5.34 -8.70
CA ILE A 116 1.26 -3.92 -8.78
C ILE A 116 2.70 -3.77 -9.28
N ARG A 117 3.61 -4.63 -8.80
CA ARG A 117 5.03 -4.62 -9.19
C ARG A 117 5.22 -4.88 -10.68
N ASP A 118 4.48 -5.84 -11.24
CA ASP A 118 4.72 -6.36 -12.58
C ASP A 118 3.92 -5.63 -13.67
N SER A 119 2.91 -4.81 -13.32
CA SER A 119 2.15 -4.03 -14.29
C SER A 119 2.84 -2.69 -14.61
N PRO A 120 3.00 -2.34 -15.90
CA PRO A 120 3.60 -1.07 -16.32
C PRO A 120 2.72 0.15 -16.04
N GLN A 121 1.45 -0.06 -15.67
CA GLN A 121 0.53 1.02 -15.34
C GLN A 121 0.91 1.69 -14.01
N PHE A 122 1.57 0.98 -13.09
CA PHE A 122 1.92 1.51 -11.79
C PHE A 122 3.27 2.21 -11.81
N GLY A 123 3.25 3.53 -11.59
CA GLY A 123 4.46 4.36 -11.63
C GLY A 123 5.25 4.35 -10.32
N SER A 124 4.58 4.10 -9.20
CA SER A 124 5.24 3.94 -7.90
C SER A 124 4.39 3.15 -6.92
N LEU A 125 5.07 2.51 -5.96
CA LEU A 125 4.50 1.82 -4.83
C LEU A 125 5.22 2.27 -3.55
N ILE A 126 4.45 2.73 -2.57
CA ILE A 126 4.96 3.18 -1.27
C ILE A 126 4.27 2.36 -0.17
N TRP A 127 5.04 1.61 0.61
CA TRP A 127 4.55 0.95 1.82
C TRP A 127 4.84 1.83 3.03
N ILE A 128 3.83 2.09 3.86
CA ILE A 128 3.92 3.08 4.95
C ILE A 128 3.78 2.50 6.35
N GLY A 129 3.43 1.23 6.52
CA GLY A 129 3.14 0.69 7.85
C GLY A 129 1.90 1.35 8.47
N TYR A 130 1.96 1.64 9.77
CA TYR A 130 1.03 2.52 10.50
C TYR A 130 1.78 3.73 11.03
N VAL A 131 1.60 4.89 10.38
CA VAL A 131 2.45 6.09 10.53
C VAL A 131 1.95 7.11 11.57
N GLY A 132 0.92 6.77 12.34
CA GLY A 132 0.51 7.53 13.52
C GLY A 132 -0.21 8.85 13.21
N GLN A 133 0.03 9.87 14.05
CA GLN A 133 -0.78 11.09 14.08
C GLN A 133 -0.53 12.11 12.96
N SER A 134 0.67 12.10 12.37
CA SER A 134 1.09 13.01 11.30
C SER A 134 1.19 12.30 9.94
N ASP A 135 0.51 11.17 9.81
CA ASP A 135 0.52 10.27 8.65
C ASP A 135 0.39 11.04 7.32
N GLY A 136 -0.69 11.81 7.17
CA GLY A 136 -0.96 12.54 5.95
C GLY A 136 0.14 13.51 5.55
N LEU A 137 0.74 14.22 6.52
CA LEU A 137 1.85 15.14 6.24
C LEU A 137 3.10 14.38 5.80
N ALA A 138 3.44 13.27 6.48
CA ALA A 138 4.60 12.47 6.14
C ALA A 138 4.51 11.91 4.71
N ILE A 139 3.36 11.32 4.35
CA ILE A 139 3.15 10.80 3.00
C ILE A 139 3.21 11.92 1.97
N THR A 140 2.54 13.03 2.22
CA THR A 140 2.48 14.15 1.28
C THR A 140 3.89 14.71 1.03
N ASN A 141 4.70 14.88 2.07
CA ASN A 141 6.07 15.36 1.93
C ASN A 141 6.93 14.43 1.07
N VAL A 142 6.76 13.11 1.21
CA VAL A 142 7.44 12.12 0.37
C VAL A 142 6.93 12.18 -1.07
N VAL A 143 5.61 12.05 -1.28
CA VAL A 143 4.99 11.99 -2.62
C VAL A 143 5.32 13.22 -3.46
N PHE A 144 5.36 14.40 -2.83
CA PHE A 144 5.66 15.65 -3.52
C PHE A 144 7.15 16.06 -3.46
N GLY A 145 8.05 15.18 -2.99
CA GLY A 145 9.49 15.40 -3.04
C GLY A 145 10.06 16.40 -2.03
N GLN A 146 9.28 16.82 -1.03
CA GLN A 146 9.78 17.64 0.08
C GLN A 146 10.67 16.84 1.05
N TYR A 147 10.56 15.51 1.03
CA TYR A 147 11.40 14.60 1.79
C TYR A 147 11.84 13.43 0.92
N ASN A 148 13.13 13.07 1.01
CA ASN A 148 13.69 11.92 0.31
C ASN A 148 13.48 10.64 1.16
N PRO A 149 12.74 9.63 0.68
CA PRO A 149 12.56 8.39 1.43
C PRO A 149 13.90 7.65 1.59
N GLY A 150 14.11 7.11 2.79
CA GLY A 150 15.25 6.24 3.13
C GLY A 150 14.85 4.98 3.91
N GLY A 151 13.53 4.72 4.02
CA GLY A 151 13.00 3.52 4.69
C GLY A 151 13.30 2.25 3.89
N ARG A 152 13.49 1.15 4.61
CA ARG A 152 13.70 -0.20 4.05
C ARG A 152 12.73 -1.18 4.71
N LEU A 153 12.31 -2.20 3.97
CA LEU A 153 11.37 -3.20 4.48
C LEU A 153 11.98 -3.99 5.64
N PRO A 154 11.34 -4.02 6.82
CA PRO A 154 11.77 -4.85 7.95
C PRO A 154 11.25 -6.29 7.87
N ILE A 155 10.50 -6.62 6.81
CA ILE A 155 9.87 -7.92 6.58
C ILE A 155 10.00 -8.32 5.12
N THR A 156 10.03 -9.62 4.85
CA THR A 156 9.93 -10.15 3.48
C THR A 156 8.48 -10.09 3.02
N MET A 157 8.23 -9.55 1.82
CA MET A 157 6.91 -9.65 1.18
C MET A 157 6.87 -10.93 0.34
N TYR A 158 6.06 -11.88 0.76
CA TYR A 158 5.90 -13.18 0.10
C TYR A 158 4.82 -13.14 -0.99
N SER A 159 4.91 -14.07 -1.94
CA SER A 159 3.79 -14.34 -2.86
C SER A 159 2.66 -15.06 -2.11
N VAL A 160 1.42 -14.87 -2.56
CA VAL A 160 0.22 -15.44 -1.94
C VAL A 160 0.33 -16.94 -1.67
N PHE A 161 0.98 -17.70 -2.55
CA PHE A 161 1.15 -19.15 -2.41
C PHE A 161 1.93 -19.57 -1.16
N TYR A 162 2.73 -18.66 -0.58
CA TYR A 162 3.52 -18.94 0.62
C TYR A 162 2.66 -19.34 1.83
N VAL A 163 1.43 -18.83 1.96
CA VAL A 163 0.57 -19.21 3.09
C VAL A 163 0.06 -20.65 2.99
N ASP A 164 0.01 -21.20 1.79
CA ASP A 164 -0.39 -22.59 1.54
C ASP A 164 0.79 -23.56 1.74
N ASP A 165 2.01 -23.08 1.48
CA ASP A 165 3.26 -23.84 1.64
C ASP A 165 3.75 -23.89 3.09
N VAL A 166 3.24 -23.01 3.96
CA VAL A 166 3.73 -22.83 5.33
C VAL A 166 2.60 -22.88 6.35
N SER A 167 2.51 -24.00 7.09
CA SER A 167 1.58 -24.14 8.20
C SER A 167 1.85 -23.10 9.28
N MET A 168 0.85 -22.32 9.69
CA MET A 168 0.99 -21.33 10.77
C MET A 168 1.44 -21.93 12.11
N PHE A 169 1.20 -23.22 12.34
CA PHE A 169 1.53 -23.91 13.59
C PHE A 169 2.93 -24.54 13.60
N ASP A 170 3.62 -24.59 12.46
CA ASP A 170 4.95 -25.18 12.37
C ASP A 170 6.04 -24.12 12.58
N MET A 171 6.73 -24.18 13.72
CA MET A 171 7.75 -23.21 14.10
C MET A 171 9.13 -23.48 13.49
N GLN A 172 9.29 -24.50 12.64
CA GLN A 172 10.53 -24.74 11.93
C GLN A 172 10.83 -23.58 10.98
N MET A 173 12.07 -23.10 11.03
CA MET A 173 12.54 -21.96 10.24
C MET A 173 13.12 -22.36 8.89
N ILE A 174 13.58 -23.61 8.81
CA ILE A 174 14.15 -24.23 7.62
C ILE A 174 13.13 -25.25 7.14
N SER A 175 13.05 -25.41 5.83
CA SER A 175 12.14 -26.31 5.15
C SER A 175 12.25 -27.75 5.65
N SER A 176 11.11 -28.42 5.65
CA SER A 176 10.95 -29.83 5.99
C SER A 176 10.11 -30.51 4.90
N SER A 177 9.83 -31.80 5.04
CA SER A 177 8.97 -32.51 4.08
C SER A 177 7.57 -31.92 3.93
N THR A 178 7.12 -31.07 4.86
CA THR A 178 5.76 -30.54 4.91
C THR A 178 5.70 -29.01 5.04
N ASN A 179 6.83 -28.31 4.97
CA ASN A 179 6.87 -26.87 5.23
C ASN A 179 8.02 -26.19 4.47
N SER A 180 7.76 -24.99 3.96
CA SER A 180 8.79 -24.14 3.34
C SER A 180 9.60 -23.33 4.35
N ASP A 181 10.75 -22.84 3.90
CA ASP A 181 11.63 -21.98 4.68
C ASP A 181 10.95 -20.68 5.11
N ARG A 182 11.32 -20.14 6.28
CA ARG A 182 10.78 -18.89 6.82
C ARG A 182 11.82 -17.79 6.86
N THR A 183 11.35 -16.54 6.82
CA THR A 183 12.15 -15.29 6.90
C THR A 183 13.15 -15.11 5.77
N TYR A 184 13.69 -13.91 5.62
CA TYR A 184 14.74 -13.63 4.63
C TYR A 184 16.00 -14.48 4.79
N LYS A 185 16.26 -15.01 5.99
CA LYS A 185 17.50 -15.73 6.30
C LYS A 185 17.53 -17.13 5.67
N TYR A 186 16.39 -17.80 5.63
CA TYR A 186 16.30 -19.18 5.16
C TYR A 186 15.47 -19.31 3.88
N TYR A 187 14.57 -18.36 3.60
CA TYR A 187 13.68 -18.45 2.45
C TYR A 187 14.45 -18.52 1.14
N THR A 188 14.38 -19.68 0.49
CA THR A 188 15.00 -19.96 -0.80
C THR A 188 14.10 -19.63 -1.99
N GLY A 189 12.82 -19.35 -1.74
CA GLY A 189 11.87 -18.94 -2.76
C GLY A 189 12.05 -17.48 -3.21
N LYS A 190 11.29 -17.06 -4.21
CA LYS A 190 11.35 -15.70 -4.76
C LYS A 190 10.41 -14.77 -3.99
N ALA A 191 10.98 -13.86 -3.21
CA ALA A 191 10.20 -12.80 -2.57
C ALA A 191 9.59 -11.84 -3.61
N VAL A 192 8.44 -11.26 -3.27
CA VAL A 192 7.83 -10.17 -4.04
C VAL A 192 8.71 -8.92 -3.89
N TYR A 193 9.02 -8.60 -2.63
CA TYR A 193 10.04 -7.66 -2.20
C TYR A 193 10.85 -8.27 -1.06
N GLU A 194 12.17 -8.20 -1.18
CA GLU A 194 13.08 -8.77 -0.19
C GLU A 194 13.15 -7.90 1.07
N PHE A 195 13.47 -8.53 2.20
CA PHE A 195 13.87 -7.81 3.41
C PHE A 195 15.01 -6.83 3.08
N GLY A 196 14.93 -5.60 3.59
CA GLY A 196 15.90 -4.55 3.31
C GLY A 196 15.69 -3.80 1.99
N SER A 197 14.70 -4.19 1.18
CA SER A 197 14.33 -3.44 -0.03
C SER A 197 13.85 -2.04 0.33
N GLY A 198 14.35 -1.04 -0.40
CA GLY A 198 13.97 0.36 -0.22
C GLY A 198 14.68 1.21 -1.27
N LEU A 199 13.95 2.17 -1.83
CA LEU A 199 14.45 3.11 -2.82
C LEU A 199 14.58 4.51 -2.22
N SER A 200 15.36 5.34 -2.88
CA SER A 200 15.55 6.75 -2.57
C SER A 200 15.35 7.58 -3.83
N TYR A 201 15.09 8.87 -3.68
CA TYR A 201 15.04 9.82 -4.80
C TYR A 201 16.42 10.21 -5.34
N THR A 202 17.49 9.65 -4.77
CA THR A 202 18.86 9.81 -5.25
C THR A 202 19.56 8.47 -5.41
N THR A 203 20.70 8.49 -6.10
CA THR A 203 21.58 7.34 -6.31
C THR A 203 22.79 7.43 -5.40
N PHE A 204 23.22 6.30 -4.85
CA PHE A 204 24.41 6.19 -4.00
C PHE A 204 25.46 5.32 -4.68
N LEU A 205 26.73 5.68 -4.51
CA LEU A 205 27.89 4.86 -4.88
C LEU A 205 28.57 4.41 -3.57
N TYR A 206 28.86 3.12 -3.44
CA TYR A 206 29.45 2.50 -2.25
C TYR A 206 30.79 1.87 -2.59
#